data_AF-A0A6N9DFP1-F1
#
_entry.id   AF-A0A6N9DFP1-F1
#
_cell.length_a   1.000
_cell.length_b   1.000
_cell.length_c   1.000
_cell.angle_alpha   90.00
_cell.angle_beta   90.00
_cell.angle_gamma   90.00
#
_symmetry.space_group_name_H-M   'P 1'
#
loop_
_entity.id
_entity.type
_entity.pdbx_description
1 polymer ?
#
loop_
_entity_poly.entity_id
_entity_poly.type
_entity_poly.pdbx_seq_one_letter_code
_entity_poly.pdbx_strand_id
1 'polypeptide(L)'
;AQENVDFTDELALADAALRHHRENLDHAGFVAAVDAEFDGWLPDDTPDEEEAAAFSALRDDRAAWHALSGEVGRAIGVPYDPERFLHELDLRSKQPPVRPNTVALMTIHGAKGNEFGHVYLAGLAEDVLPSFQSKKKGDRSPEFEEERRNCFVAVTRCEQTLTLSYAKRYWGYAKAPSRFLKEMGALSGDCSRESE
;
A
#
# COMPACT_ATOMS: atom_id res chain seq x y z
N ALA A 1 34.65 11.94 2.87
CA ALA A 1 34.37 13.37 2.67
C ALA A 1 32.86 13.49 2.79
N GLN A 2 32.39 14.26 3.77
CA GLN A 2 30.97 14.51 3.98
C GLN A 2 30.53 15.45 2.86
N GLU A 3 29.72 14.97 1.93
CA GLU A 3 29.06 15.84 0.95
C GLU A 3 28.15 16.79 1.73
N ASN A 4 28.51 18.07 1.70
CA ASN A 4 27.61 19.14 2.11
C ASN A 4 26.45 19.13 1.12
N VAL A 5 25.30 18.60 1.56
CA VAL A 5 24.02 18.88 0.91
C VAL A 5 23.82 20.39 0.99
N ASP A 6 23.73 21.05 -0.16
CA ASP A 6 23.55 22.50 -0.24
C ASP A 6 22.11 22.84 0.10
N PHE A 7 21.90 23.48 1.25
CA PHE A 7 20.58 23.83 1.79
C PHE A 7 20.08 25.21 1.32
N THR A 8 20.74 25.84 0.34
CA THR A 8 20.27 27.12 -0.22
C THR A 8 18.88 27.04 -0.82
N ASP A 9 18.45 25.87 -1.33
CA ASP A 9 17.11 25.66 -1.86
C ASP A 9 16.03 25.58 -0.75
N GLU A 10 16.36 25.09 0.45
CA GLU A 10 15.40 25.09 1.58
C GLU A 10 15.08 26.52 2.06
N LEU A 11 16.06 27.41 2.03
CA LEU A 11 15.87 28.83 2.35
C LEU A 11 15.05 29.54 1.27
N ALA A 12 15.25 29.22 0.00
CA ALA A 12 14.45 29.76 -1.11
C ALA A 12 13.00 29.27 -1.05
N LEU A 13 12.78 27.99 -0.75
CA LEU A 13 11.47 27.39 -0.52
C LEU A 13 10.77 28.08 0.65
N ALA A 14 11.46 28.22 1.80
CA ALA A 14 10.93 28.92 2.96
C ALA A 14 10.57 30.38 2.65
N ASP A 15 11.37 31.09 1.87
CA ASP A 15 11.15 32.50 1.53
C ASP A 15 10.03 32.69 0.48
N ALA A 16 9.91 31.80 -0.51
CA ALA A 16 8.77 31.74 -1.42
C ALA A 16 7.47 31.42 -0.68
N ALA A 17 7.51 30.40 0.16
CA ALA A 17 6.43 29.97 1.03
C ALA A 17 5.97 31.09 2.00
N LEU A 18 6.92 31.82 2.60
CA LEU A 18 6.64 32.95 3.49
C LEU A 18 6.03 34.15 2.75
N ARG A 19 6.43 34.42 1.50
CA ARG A 19 5.82 35.50 0.68
C ARG A 19 4.34 35.25 0.41
N HIS A 20 3.94 34.00 0.12
CA HIS A 20 2.53 33.65 -0.09
C HIS A 20 1.72 33.62 1.21
N HIS A 21 2.33 33.21 2.33
CA HIS A 21 1.64 33.10 3.62
C HIS A 21 1.41 34.45 4.31
N ARG A 22 2.36 35.39 4.20
CA ARG A 22 2.42 36.56 5.09
C ARG A 22 1.54 37.74 4.67
N GLU A 23 1.10 37.81 3.41
CA GLU A 23 0.38 38.98 2.90
C GLU A 23 -1.13 38.76 2.65
N ASN A 24 -1.61 37.52 2.42
CA ASN A 24 -3.00 37.28 2.01
C ASN A 24 -3.70 36.01 2.58
N LEU A 25 -3.08 35.22 3.47
CA LEU A 25 -3.62 33.93 3.94
C LEU A 25 -3.99 32.97 2.78
N ASP A 26 -3.28 33.07 1.65
CA ASP A 26 -3.51 32.24 0.46
C ASP A 26 -2.79 30.90 0.61
N HIS A 27 -3.39 30.00 1.39
CA HIS A 27 -2.86 28.66 1.65
C HIS A 27 -2.88 27.77 0.41
N ALA A 28 -3.84 28.00 -0.50
CA ALA A 28 -3.87 27.29 -1.77
C ALA A 28 -2.70 27.70 -2.66
N GLY A 29 -2.39 28.99 -2.72
CA GLY A 29 -1.20 29.52 -3.40
C GLY A 29 0.10 29.00 -2.79
N PHE A 30 0.16 28.88 -1.45
CA PHE A 30 1.31 28.27 -0.76
C PHE A 30 1.55 26.82 -1.21
N VAL A 31 0.52 25.97 -1.17
CA VAL A 31 0.66 24.55 -1.57
C VAL A 31 1.07 24.45 -3.03
N ALA A 32 0.46 25.25 -3.91
CA ALA A 32 0.82 25.28 -5.33
C ALA A 32 2.28 25.73 -5.57
N ALA A 33 2.80 26.66 -4.78
CA ALA A 33 4.19 27.10 -4.87
C ALA A 33 5.17 26.01 -4.41
N VAL A 34 4.85 25.31 -3.32
CA VAL A 34 5.64 24.16 -2.85
C VAL A 34 5.64 23.03 -3.88
N ASP A 35 4.48 22.73 -4.46
CA ASP A 35 4.34 21.71 -5.51
C ASP A 35 5.18 22.06 -6.75
N ALA A 36 5.18 23.32 -7.17
CA ALA A 36 5.98 23.78 -8.32
C ALA A 36 7.50 23.68 -8.06
N GLU A 37 7.95 23.98 -6.85
CA GLU A 37 9.36 23.82 -6.48
C GLU A 37 9.75 22.34 -6.46
N PHE A 38 8.88 21.49 -5.91
CA PHE A 38 9.07 20.05 -5.86
C PHE A 38 9.11 19.41 -7.25
N ASP A 39 8.33 19.93 -8.20
CA ASP A 39 8.40 19.53 -9.61
C ASP A 39 9.76 19.86 -10.23
N GLY A 40 10.38 20.98 -9.82
CA GLY A 40 11.71 21.42 -10.29
C GLY A 40 12.89 20.60 -9.78
N TRP A 41 12.73 19.81 -8.71
CA TRP A 41 13.80 18.98 -8.14
C TRP A 41 14.08 17.71 -8.95
N LEU A 42 13.18 17.31 -9.84
CA LEU A 42 13.30 16.09 -10.63
C LEU A 42 13.59 16.42 -12.10
N PRO A 43 14.72 15.95 -12.66
CA PRO A 43 14.96 16.09 -14.08
C PRO A 43 13.91 15.31 -14.89
N ASP A 44 13.31 15.96 -15.89
CA ASP A 44 12.32 15.32 -16.78
C ASP A 44 12.96 14.18 -17.59
N ASP A 45 14.22 14.34 -17.99
CA ASP A 45 15.05 13.32 -18.65
C ASP A 45 16.16 12.84 -17.70
N THR A 46 16.03 11.63 -17.14
CA THR A 46 17.15 10.94 -16.48
C THR A 46 17.91 10.14 -17.53
N PRO A 47 19.17 10.47 -17.84
CA PRO A 47 19.91 9.84 -18.93
C PRO A 47 20.31 8.37 -18.66
N ASP A 48 20.44 7.97 -17.38
CA ASP A 48 20.95 6.65 -16.99
C ASP A 48 19.96 5.85 -16.10
N GLU A 49 19.95 4.51 -16.26
CA GLU A 49 19.06 3.58 -15.51
C GLU A 49 19.28 3.61 -13.99
N GLU A 50 20.51 3.88 -13.54
CA GLU A 50 20.88 3.88 -12.13
C GLU A 50 20.35 5.15 -11.42
N GLU A 51 20.42 6.31 -12.08
CA GLU A 51 19.79 7.55 -11.60
C GLU A 51 18.26 7.45 -11.68
N ALA A 52 17.71 6.89 -12.75
CA ALA A 52 16.27 6.64 -12.86
C ALA A 52 15.74 5.75 -11.71
N ALA A 53 16.52 4.74 -11.30
CA ALA A 53 16.20 3.91 -10.15
C ALA A 53 16.33 4.67 -8.83
N ALA A 54 17.38 5.48 -8.65
CA ALA A 54 17.60 6.30 -7.46
C ALA A 54 16.45 7.31 -7.24
N PHE A 55 15.94 7.88 -8.32
CA PHE A 55 14.83 8.85 -8.27
C PHE A 55 13.44 8.21 -8.42
N SER A 56 13.32 6.90 -8.64
CA SER A 56 12.00 6.26 -8.79
C SER A 56 11.14 6.43 -7.54
N ALA A 57 11.73 6.33 -6.35
CA ALA A 57 11.00 6.54 -5.10
C ALA A 57 10.50 7.99 -4.98
N LEU A 58 11.35 8.95 -5.31
CA LEU A 58 11.00 10.37 -5.29
C LEU A 58 9.90 10.70 -6.33
N ARG A 59 9.94 10.09 -7.52
CA ARG A 59 8.88 10.22 -8.53
C ARG A 59 7.54 9.67 -8.03
N ASP A 60 7.55 8.53 -7.35
CA ASP A 60 6.35 7.95 -6.75
C ASP A 60 5.81 8.82 -5.62
N ASP A 61 6.68 9.32 -4.74
CA ASP A 61 6.31 10.21 -3.64
C ASP A 61 5.71 11.52 -4.19
N ARG A 62 6.29 12.06 -5.26
CA ARG A 62 5.73 13.22 -5.98
C ARG A 62 4.37 12.96 -6.57
N ALA A 63 4.20 11.84 -7.27
CA ALA A 63 2.91 11.47 -7.83
C ALA A 63 1.85 11.28 -6.71
N ALA A 64 2.23 10.68 -5.59
CA ALA A 64 1.37 10.50 -4.43
C ALA A 64 0.99 11.83 -3.79
N TRP A 65 1.96 12.74 -3.61
CA TRP A 65 1.74 14.06 -3.02
C TRP A 65 0.79 14.91 -3.86
N HIS A 66 1.01 15.01 -5.17
CA HIS A 66 0.10 15.73 -6.09
C HIS A 66 -1.32 15.16 -6.08
N ALA A 67 -1.44 13.83 -6.07
CA ALA A 67 -2.74 13.17 -5.99
C ALA A 67 -3.47 13.53 -4.68
N LEU A 68 -2.77 13.44 -3.54
CA LEU A 68 -3.31 13.76 -2.22
C LEU A 68 -3.70 15.23 -2.09
N SER A 69 -2.80 16.16 -2.42
CA SER A 69 -3.05 17.61 -2.38
C SER A 69 -4.25 17.98 -3.27
N GLY A 70 -4.32 17.40 -4.47
CA GLY A 70 -5.45 17.60 -5.39
C GLY A 70 -6.76 17.03 -4.86
N GLU A 71 -6.75 15.85 -4.24
CA GLU A 71 -7.93 15.25 -3.61
C GLU A 71 -8.44 16.05 -2.42
N VAL A 72 -7.53 16.48 -1.54
CA VAL A 72 -7.84 17.32 -0.38
C VAL A 72 -8.47 18.62 -0.88
N GLY A 73 -7.85 19.30 -1.85
CA GLY A 73 -8.38 20.53 -2.44
C GLY A 73 -9.79 20.36 -3.04
N ARG A 74 -10.06 19.23 -3.72
CA ARG A 74 -11.41 18.91 -4.23
C ARG A 74 -12.43 18.66 -3.11
N ALA A 75 -12.02 18.07 -1.99
CA ALA A 75 -12.91 17.72 -0.89
C ALA A 75 -13.32 18.95 -0.04
N ILE A 76 -12.37 19.84 0.25
CA ILE A 76 -12.61 21.00 1.12
C ILE A 76 -13.06 22.25 0.37
N GLY A 77 -12.76 22.32 -0.95
CA GLY A 77 -12.96 23.51 -1.76
C GLY A 77 -11.90 24.58 -1.51
N VAL A 78 -11.71 25.49 -2.46
CA VAL A 78 -10.76 26.61 -2.35
C VAL A 78 -11.54 27.92 -2.16
N PRO A 79 -11.14 28.84 -1.25
CA PRO A 79 -9.96 28.77 -0.36
C PRO A 79 -10.15 27.83 0.84
N TYR A 80 -9.03 27.32 1.38
CA TYR A 80 -9.04 26.45 2.56
C TYR A 80 -8.10 26.93 3.66
N ASP A 81 -8.46 26.57 4.88
CA ASP A 81 -7.69 26.81 6.10
C ASP A 81 -6.64 25.70 6.30
N PRO A 82 -5.42 25.99 6.82
CA PRO A 82 -4.36 25.01 7.00
C PRO A 82 -4.73 23.89 7.97
N GLU A 83 -5.47 24.18 9.04
CA GLU A 83 -5.86 23.16 10.01
C GLU A 83 -6.78 22.13 9.35
N ARG A 84 -7.71 22.62 8.51
CA ARG A 84 -8.59 21.76 7.73
C ARG A 84 -7.84 20.95 6.67
N PHE A 85 -6.85 21.54 6.00
CA PHE A 85 -6.01 20.83 5.04
C PHE A 85 -5.20 19.71 5.71
N LEU A 86 -4.53 20.02 6.84
CA LEU A 86 -3.73 19.04 7.59
C LEU A 86 -4.61 17.92 8.15
N HIS A 87 -5.80 18.24 8.63
CA HIS A 87 -6.75 17.23 9.10
C HIS A 87 -7.15 16.26 7.99
N GLU A 88 -7.51 16.77 6.80
CA GLU A 88 -7.89 15.94 5.66
C GLU A 88 -6.71 15.14 5.12
N LEU A 89 -5.50 15.70 5.15
CA LEU A 89 -4.27 15.00 4.79
C LEU A 89 -4.01 13.82 5.73
N ASP A 90 -4.24 13.98 7.04
CA ASP A 90 -4.06 12.92 8.04
C ASP A 90 -5.08 11.79 7.93
N LEU A 91 -6.28 12.07 7.42
CA LEU A 91 -7.33 11.08 7.21
C LEU A 91 -7.12 10.22 5.96
N ARG A 92 -6.26 10.65 5.02
CA ARG A 92 -6.07 9.97 3.74
C ARG A 92 -4.93 8.95 3.79
N SER A 93 -5.07 7.91 2.97
CA SER A 93 -4.02 6.92 2.78
C SER A 93 -2.84 7.55 2.04
N LYS A 94 -1.65 7.47 2.63
CA LYS A 94 -0.40 7.96 2.03
C LYS A 94 0.25 6.92 1.10
N GLN A 95 -0.50 5.89 0.71
CA GLN A 95 0.00 4.89 -0.23
C GLN A 95 0.10 5.50 -1.63
N PRO A 96 1.19 5.24 -2.35
CA PRO A 96 1.31 5.71 -3.73
C PRO A 96 0.19 5.12 -4.58
N PRO A 97 -0.24 5.84 -5.63
CA PRO A 97 -1.24 5.33 -6.56
C PRO A 97 -0.76 4.00 -7.16
N VAL A 98 -1.69 3.06 -7.32
CA VAL A 98 -1.38 1.75 -7.91
C VAL A 98 -0.95 1.95 -9.36
N ARG A 99 0.29 1.58 -9.68
CA ARG A 99 0.81 1.65 -11.05
C ARG A 99 0.03 0.68 -11.97
N PRO A 100 -0.29 1.08 -13.22
CA PRO A 100 -0.93 0.18 -14.18
C PRO A 100 -0.05 -1.04 -14.47
N ASN A 101 -0.68 -2.17 -14.81
CA ASN A 101 0.00 -3.44 -15.12
C ASN A 101 0.90 -4.00 -13.99
N THR A 102 0.52 -3.79 -12.73
CA THR A 102 1.23 -4.37 -11.58
C THR A 102 0.40 -5.41 -10.85
N VAL A 103 1.08 -6.30 -10.13
CA VAL A 103 0.43 -7.29 -9.25
C VAL A 103 0.29 -6.68 -7.86
N ALA A 104 -0.94 -6.61 -7.37
CA ALA A 104 -1.21 -6.11 -6.03
C ALA A 104 -0.89 -7.19 -4.97
N LEU A 105 0.07 -6.92 -4.11
CA LEU A 105 0.40 -7.76 -2.96
C LEU A 105 -0.13 -7.10 -1.68
N MET A 106 -0.99 -7.80 -0.95
CA MET A 106 -1.59 -7.30 0.27
C MET A 106 -1.94 -8.43 1.24
N THR A 107 -2.22 -8.07 2.48
CA THR A 107 -2.77 -9.00 3.46
C THR A 107 -4.26 -9.23 3.20
N ILE A 108 -4.81 -10.32 3.75
CA ILE A 108 -6.26 -10.60 3.69
C ILE A 108 -7.09 -9.42 4.22
N HIS A 109 -6.62 -8.76 5.28
CA HIS A 109 -7.28 -7.59 5.85
C HIS A 109 -7.29 -6.40 4.89
N GLY A 110 -6.18 -6.14 4.20
CA GLY A 110 -6.06 -5.08 3.20
C GLY A 110 -6.92 -5.34 1.94
N ALA A 111 -7.23 -6.60 1.65
CA ALA A 111 -8.09 -6.97 0.53
C ALA A 111 -9.58 -6.74 0.81
N LYS A 112 -9.99 -6.51 2.06
CA LYS A 112 -11.40 -6.35 2.43
C LYS A 112 -12.02 -5.15 1.70
N GLY A 113 -13.10 -5.40 0.96
CA GLY A 113 -13.81 -4.37 0.19
C GLY A 113 -13.32 -4.17 -1.24
N ASN A 114 -12.21 -4.82 -1.63
CA ASN A 114 -11.74 -4.88 -3.02
C ASN A 114 -12.17 -6.20 -3.67
N GLU A 115 -12.29 -6.24 -4.99
CA GLU A 115 -12.55 -7.45 -5.77
C GLU A 115 -11.54 -7.54 -6.91
N PHE A 116 -11.13 -8.75 -7.26
CA PHE A 116 -10.08 -9.01 -8.24
C PHE A 116 -10.47 -10.14 -9.18
N GLY A 117 -10.17 -9.99 -10.48
CA GLY A 117 -10.38 -11.04 -11.47
C GLY A 117 -9.68 -12.36 -11.10
N HIS A 118 -8.41 -12.27 -10.71
CA HIS A 118 -7.59 -13.43 -10.34
C HIS A 118 -6.96 -13.24 -8.95
N VAL A 119 -7.12 -14.23 -8.07
CA VAL A 119 -6.61 -14.18 -6.69
C VAL A 119 -5.67 -15.36 -6.42
N TYR A 120 -4.49 -15.05 -5.89
CA TYR A 120 -3.53 -16.04 -5.39
C TYR A 120 -3.48 -15.96 -3.87
N LEU A 121 -4.14 -16.90 -3.19
CA LEU A 121 -4.14 -17.00 -1.74
C LEU A 121 -3.02 -17.94 -1.29
N ALA A 122 -1.89 -17.35 -0.92
CA ALA A 122 -0.73 -18.07 -0.42
C ALA A 122 -0.75 -18.20 1.11
N GLY A 123 -0.07 -19.22 1.62
CA GLY A 123 0.13 -19.38 3.07
C GLY A 123 -0.93 -20.22 3.77
N LEU A 124 -1.68 -21.06 3.04
CA LEU A 124 -2.69 -21.96 3.60
C LEU A 124 -2.06 -23.18 4.28
N ALA A 125 -1.28 -22.94 5.33
CA ALA A 125 -0.63 -23.94 6.16
C ALA A 125 -1.03 -23.79 7.63
N GLU A 126 -1.02 -24.89 8.38
CA GLU A 126 -1.22 -24.87 9.83
C GLU A 126 -0.20 -23.94 10.50
N ASP A 127 -0.67 -23.20 11.52
CA ASP A 127 0.06 -22.18 12.26
C ASP A 127 0.39 -20.90 11.48
N VAL A 128 0.08 -20.85 10.17
CA VAL A 128 0.15 -19.64 9.33
C VAL A 128 -1.26 -19.07 9.14
N LEU A 129 -2.17 -19.87 8.59
CA LEU A 129 -3.59 -19.55 8.44
C LEU A 129 -4.40 -20.83 8.58
N PRO A 130 -4.95 -21.13 9.77
CA PRO A 130 -5.03 -20.28 10.97
C PRO A 130 -3.68 -20.06 11.66
N SER A 131 -3.48 -18.87 12.23
CA SER A 131 -2.26 -18.52 12.95
C SER A 131 -2.05 -19.39 14.20
N PHE A 132 -0.78 -19.57 14.60
CA PHE A 132 -0.45 -20.34 15.82
C PHE A 132 -1.18 -19.81 17.06
N GLN A 133 -1.35 -18.49 17.15
CA GLN A 133 -1.97 -17.84 18.31
C GLN A 133 -3.46 -18.18 18.41
N SER A 134 -4.21 -18.09 17.31
CA SER A 134 -5.64 -18.44 17.31
C SER A 134 -5.83 -19.93 17.59
N LYS A 135 -5.00 -20.79 16.98
CA LYS A 135 -5.02 -22.24 17.23
C LYS A 135 -4.76 -22.60 18.70
N LYS A 136 -3.84 -21.90 19.38
CA LYS A 136 -3.55 -22.11 20.80
C LYS A 136 -4.74 -21.78 21.71
N LYS A 137 -5.62 -20.87 21.30
CA LYS A 137 -6.85 -20.52 22.02
C LYS A 137 -7.94 -21.60 21.88
N GLY A 138 -7.82 -22.46 20.88
CA GLY A 138 -8.66 -23.63 20.64
C GLY A 138 -9.61 -23.47 19.45
N ASP A 139 -10.02 -24.59 18.88
CA ASP A 139 -10.78 -24.65 17.61
C ASP A 139 -12.19 -24.05 17.68
N ARG A 140 -12.69 -23.73 18.87
CA ARG A 140 -13.99 -23.07 19.08
C ARG A 140 -13.84 -21.66 19.63
N SER A 141 -12.62 -21.12 19.64
CA SER A 141 -12.38 -19.78 20.14
C SER A 141 -12.84 -18.73 19.11
N PRO A 142 -13.25 -17.54 19.57
CA PRO A 142 -13.62 -16.46 18.67
C PRO A 142 -12.46 -16.03 17.75
N GLU A 143 -11.22 -16.12 18.21
CA GLU A 143 -10.03 -15.82 17.41
C GLU A 143 -9.82 -16.83 16.28
N PHE A 144 -10.17 -18.10 16.50
CA PHE A 144 -10.11 -19.11 15.46
C PHE A 144 -11.21 -18.90 14.41
N GLU A 145 -12.43 -18.59 14.86
CA GLU A 145 -13.55 -18.24 13.96
C GLU A 145 -13.29 -16.93 13.19
N GLU A 146 -12.52 -16.00 13.76
CA GLU A 146 -12.03 -14.81 13.08
C GLU A 146 -11.12 -15.16 11.90
N GLU A 147 -10.14 -16.06 12.09
CA GLU A 147 -9.25 -16.51 11.01
C GLU A 147 -10.01 -17.27 9.92
N ARG A 148 -11.02 -18.05 10.31
CA ARG A 148 -11.95 -18.71 9.37
C ARG A 148 -12.68 -17.65 8.54
N ARG A 149 -13.19 -16.60 9.18
CA ARG A 149 -13.85 -15.48 8.47
C ARG A 149 -12.87 -14.75 7.56
N ASN A 150 -11.64 -14.52 7.98
CA ASN A 150 -10.60 -13.92 7.15
C ASN A 150 -10.34 -14.77 5.89
N CYS A 151 -10.19 -16.10 6.05
CA CYS A 151 -10.07 -17.01 4.92
C CYS A 151 -11.26 -16.90 3.97
N PHE A 152 -12.49 -16.87 4.50
CA PHE A 152 -13.70 -16.69 3.71
C PHE A 152 -13.73 -15.34 2.97
N VAL A 153 -13.33 -14.25 3.63
CA VAL A 153 -13.21 -12.94 2.99
C VAL A 153 -12.24 -13.00 1.81
N ALA A 154 -11.07 -13.61 1.99
CA ALA A 154 -10.07 -13.75 0.92
C ALA A 154 -10.61 -14.54 -0.28
N VAL A 155 -11.29 -15.66 -0.04
CA VAL A 155 -11.90 -16.49 -1.08
C VAL A 155 -12.97 -15.70 -1.86
N THR A 156 -13.80 -14.93 -1.17
CA THR A 156 -14.86 -14.12 -1.79
C THR A 156 -14.37 -12.85 -2.49
N ARG A 157 -13.06 -12.54 -2.46
CA ARG A 157 -12.49 -11.44 -3.26
C ARG A 157 -12.26 -11.81 -4.72
N CYS A 158 -12.35 -13.08 -5.06
CA CYS A 158 -12.09 -13.60 -6.39
C CYS A 158 -13.35 -13.58 -7.27
N GLU A 159 -13.25 -13.00 -8.46
CA GLU A 159 -14.32 -13.02 -9.46
C GLU A 159 -14.20 -14.20 -10.45
N GLN A 160 -12.99 -14.51 -10.94
CA GLN A 160 -12.80 -15.48 -12.02
C GLN A 160 -12.00 -16.71 -11.59
N THR A 161 -10.76 -16.54 -11.09
CA THR A 161 -9.90 -17.68 -10.74
C THR A 161 -9.23 -17.52 -9.38
N LEU A 162 -9.41 -18.52 -8.54
CA LEU A 162 -8.79 -18.60 -7.21
C LEU A 162 -7.73 -19.70 -7.21
N THR A 163 -6.48 -19.31 -6.93
CA THR A 163 -5.37 -20.25 -6.73
C THR A 163 -5.02 -20.28 -5.25
N LEU A 164 -5.06 -21.47 -4.65
CA LEU A 164 -4.73 -21.70 -3.26
C LEU A 164 -3.36 -22.37 -3.16
N SER A 165 -2.46 -21.85 -2.33
CA SER A 165 -1.14 -22.46 -2.17
C SER A 165 -0.69 -22.58 -0.72
N TYR A 166 0.09 -23.64 -0.46
CA TYR A 166 0.73 -23.90 0.82
C TYR A 166 2.10 -24.53 0.58
N ALA A 167 3.07 -24.24 1.45
CA ALA A 167 4.37 -24.88 1.41
C ALA A 167 4.46 -26.02 2.44
N LYS A 168 5.18 -27.09 2.12
CA LYS A 168 5.47 -28.18 3.07
C LYS A 168 6.43 -27.74 4.18
N ARG A 169 7.21 -26.68 3.94
CA ARG A 169 8.20 -26.15 4.88
C ARG A 169 8.12 -24.62 4.93
N TYR A 170 8.07 -24.06 6.14
CA TYR A 170 8.19 -22.63 6.41
C TYR A 170 9.34 -22.42 7.39
N TRP A 171 10.30 -21.57 7.04
CA TRP A 171 11.46 -21.26 7.90
C TRP A 171 12.20 -22.52 8.41
N GLY A 172 12.29 -23.54 7.56
CA GLY A 172 12.92 -24.83 7.90
C GLY A 172 12.02 -25.82 8.64
N TYR A 173 10.86 -25.41 9.16
CA TYR A 173 9.93 -26.29 9.88
C TYR A 173 8.89 -26.90 8.95
N ALA A 174 8.65 -28.19 9.09
CA ALA A 174 7.56 -28.86 8.36
C ALA A 174 6.21 -28.34 8.84
N LYS A 175 5.32 -28.01 7.90
CA LYS A 175 3.96 -27.57 8.19
C LYS A 175 2.96 -28.44 7.43
N ALA A 176 1.88 -28.79 8.12
CA ALA A 176 0.75 -29.45 7.50
C ALA A 176 -0.07 -28.43 6.68
N PRO A 177 -0.79 -28.88 5.62
CA PRO A 177 -1.75 -28.03 4.94
C PRO A 177 -2.79 -27.49 5.93
N SER A 178 -3.24 -26.26 5.73
CA SER A 178 -4.28 -25.64 6.55
C SER A 178 -5.54 -26.51 6.54
N ARG A 179 -6.15 -26.67 7.71
CA ARG A 179 -7.48 -27.28 7.83
C ARG A 179 -8.54 -26.60 6.96
N PHE A 180 -8.43 -25.29 6.68
CA PHE A 180 -9.39 -24.58 5.83
C PHE A 180 -9.43 -25.17 4.41
N LEU A 181 -8.30 -25.66 3.91
CA LEU A 181 -8.26 -26.38 2.62
C LEU A 181 -9.07 -27.68 2.66
N LYS A 182 -9.07 -28.40 3.79
CA LYS A 182 -9.86 -29.63 3.96
C LYS A 182 -11.35 -29.32 4.06
N GLU A 183 -11.71 -28.29 4.81
CA GLU A 183 -13.09 -27.86 4.98
C GLU A 183 -13.71 -27.36 3.67
N MET A 184 -12.91 -26.72 2.80
CA MET A 184 -13.33 -26.33 1.46
C MET A 184 -13.38 -27.52 0.47
N GLY A 185 -12.94 -28.71 0.86
CA GLY A 185 -12.83 -29.87 -0.03
C GLY A 185 -11.70 -29.76 -1.07
N ALA A 186 -10.82 -28.77 -0.95
CA ALA A 186 -9.75 -28.50 -1.92
C ALA A 186 -8.61 -29.55 -1.89
N LEU A 187 -8.57 -30.39 -0.85
CA LEU A 187 -7.63 -31.51 -0.73
C LEU A 187 -8.27 -32.87 -1.05
N SER A 188 -9.54 -32.87 -1.45
CA SER A 188 -10.32 -34.06 -1.75
C SER A 188 -10.37 -34.29 -3.26
N GLY A 189 -9.26 -34.75 -3.85
CA GLY A 189 -9.19 -35.21 -5.24
C GLY A 189 -8.12 -34.51 -6.09
N ASP A 190 -7.16 -35.30 -6.58
CA ASP A 190 -6.32 -35.11 -7.77
C ASP A 190 -5.98 -33.66 -8.20
N CYS A 191 -5.34 -32.88 -7.33
CA CYS A 191 -4.69 -31.63 -7.73
C CYS A 191 -3.17 -31.74 -7.64
N SER A 192 -2.62 -32.78 -8.26
CA SER A 192 -1.18 -32.87 -8.57
C SER A 192 -0.93 -32.31 -9.98
N ARG A 193 -0.90 -30.99 -10.10
CA ARG A 193 -0.01 -30.37 -11.09
C ARG A 193 1.22 -29.93 -10.31
N GLU A 194 2.16 -30.86 -10.17
CA GLU A 194 3.53 -30.50 -9.83
C GLU A 194 4.02 -29.60 -10.96
N SER A 195 4.27 -28.33 -10.65
CA SER A 195 5.04 -27.46 -11.51
C SER A 195 6.49 -27.96 -11.49
N GLU A 196 6.92 -28.61 -12.58
CA GLU A 196 8.33 -28.77 -12.93
C GLU A 196 9.04 -27.42 -13.10
#